data_AF-A0A6P0DKR3-F1
#
_entry.id   AF-A0A6P0DKR3-F1
#
_cell.length_a   1.000
_cell.length_b   1.000
_cell.length_c   1.000
_cell.angle_alpha   90.00
_cell.angle_beta   90.00
_cell.angle_gamma   90.00
#
_symmetry.space_group_name_H-M   'P 1'
#
loop_
_entity.id
_entity.type
_entity.pdbx_description
1 polymer ?
#
loop_
_entity_poly.entity_id
_entity_poly.type
_entity_poly.pdbx_seq_one_letter_code
_entity_poly.pdbx_strand_id
1 'polypeptide(L)'
;MEDIITRLSRTQPHCAQWMRNLTNDPLGLAFQFGVVDKWRRAHASDVDALYVRLFEEIAVWVARTGRHLPIPTKEEFAVTVKLYLPMVLGVSWQRLRNLPPPPSLEEVRARLKRSR
;
A
#
# COMPACT_ATOMS: atom_id res chain seq x y z
N MET A 1 19.67 7.57 -8.65
CA MET A 1 18.48 7.09 -7.91
C MET A 1 17.26 7.32 -8.79
N GLU A 2 16.61 6.25 -9.26
CA GLU A 2 15.36 6.37 -10.02
C GLU A 2 14.25 6.90 -9.11
N ASP A 3 13.43 7.81 -9.64
CA ASP A 3 12.30 8.37 -8.91
C ASP A 3 11.26 7.28 -8.61
N ILE A 4 10.78 7.22 -7.37
CA ILE A 4 9.88 6.16 -6.87
C ILE A 4 8.63 6.01 -7.75
N ILE A 5 8.12 7.13 -8.30
CA ILE A 5 6.92 7.16 -9.16
C ILE A 5 7.22 6.57 -10.53
N THR A 6 8.42 6.84 -11.05
CA THR A 6 8.88 6.28 -12.33
C THR A 6 9.01 4.77 -12.23
N ARG A 7 9.60 4.27 -11.14
CA ARG A 7 9.74 2.83 -10.90
C ARG A 7 8.39 2.12 -10.77
N LEU A 8 7.47 2.68 -10.01
CA LEU A 8 6.12 2.13 -9.86
C LEU A 8 5.36 2.09 -11.20
N SER A 9 5.46 3.17 -11.97
CA SER A 9 4.74 3.27 -13.25
C SER A 9 5.24 2.24 -14.28
N ARG A 10 6.52 1.85 -14.21
CA ARG A 10 7.11 0.80 -15.06
C ARG A 10 6.74 -0.61 -14.61
N THR A 11 6.71 -0.84 -13.31
CA THR A 11 6.47 -2.17 -12.73
C THR A 11 4.99 -2.52 -12.61
N GLN A 12 4.11 -1.51 -12.54
CA GLN A 12 2.69 -1.67 -12.32
C GLN A 12 1.90 -0.85 -13.35
N PRO A 13 1.60 -1.40 -14.54
CA PRO A 13 1.02 -0.66 -15.68
C PRO A 13 -0.32 0.02 -15.37
N HIS A 14 -1.09 -0.54 -14.43
CA HIS A 14 -2.40 -0.03 -14.03
C HIS A 14 -2.35 0.89 -12.80
N CYS A 15 -1.17 1.12 -12.22
CA CYS A 15 -1.00 1.87 -10.98
C CYS A 15 -1.58 3.28 -11.08
N ALA A 16 -1.28 4.02 -12.16
CA ALA A 16 -1.78 5.38 -12.36
C ALA A 16 -3.33 5.45 -12.40
N GLN A 17 -3.97 4.50 -13.08
CA GLN A 17 -5.43 4.44 -13.17
C GLN A 17 -6.06 4.05 -11.82
N TRP A 18 -5.43 3.13 -11.09
CA TRP A 18 -5.86 2.74 -9.76
C TRP A 18 -5.78 3.87 -8.75
N MET A 19 -4.64 4.57 -8.68
CA MET A 19 -4.44 5.66 -7.72
C MET A 19 -5.46 6.79 -7.93
N ARG A 20 -5.77 7.13 -9.19
CA ARG A 20 -6.82 8.12 -9.52
C ARG A 20 -8.20 7.73 -9.01
N ASN A 21 -8.51 6.43 -8.91
CA ASN A 21 -9.80 5.95 -8.43
C ASN A 21 -9.88 5.82 -6.91
N LEU A 22 -8.75 5.81 -6.21
CA LEU A 22 -8.68 5.56 -4.77
C LEU A 22 -8.59 6.83 -3.93
N THR A 23 -8.05 7.91 -4.48
CA THR A 23 -7.77 9.12 -3.72
C THR A 23 -7.72 10.37 -4.60
N ASN A 24 -7.98 11.52 -3.99
CA ASN A 24 -7.76 12.83 -4.61
C ASN A 24 -6.28 13.26 -4.54
N ASP A 25 -5.45 12.56 -3.77
CA ASP A 25 -3.99 12.75 -3.72
C ASP A 25 -3.24 11.53 -4.30
N PRO A 26 -3.22 11.38 -5.64
CA PRO A 26 -2.57 10.25 -6.29
C PRO A 26 -1.04 10.28 -6.11
N LEU A 27 -0.46 11.46 -5.86
CA LEU A 27 0.99 11.61 -5.63
C LEU A 27 1.38 11.05 -4.27
N GLY A 28 0.67 11.42 -3.20
CA GLY A 28 0.88 10.87 -1.87
C GLY A 28 0.72 9.35 -1.84
N LEU A 29 -0.31 8.82 -2.49
CA LEU A 29 -0.52 7.37 -2.58
C LEU A 29 0.57 6.65 -3.40
N ALA A 30 1.03 7.25 -4.50
CA ALA A 30 2.17 6.72 -5.27
C ALA A 30 3.42 6.63 -4.39
N PHE A 31 3.66 7.65 -3.57
CA PHE A 31 4.80 7.68 -2.68
C PHE A 31 4.75 6.54 -1.65
N GLN A 32 3.58 6.34 -1.03
CA GLN A 32 3.34 5.24 -0.10
C GLN A 32 3.57 3.88 -0.76
N PHE A 33 3.03 3.64 -1.96
CA PHE A 33 3.26 2.38 -2.68
C PHE A 33 4.73 2.18 -3.05
N GLY A 34 5.46 3.25 -3.36
CA GLY A 34 6.87 3.17 -3.75
C GLY A 34 7.76 2.72 -2.62
N VAL A 35 7.42 3.15 -1.40
CA VAL A 35 8.07 2.74 -0.15
C VAL A 35 7.79 1.27 0.11
N VAL A 36 6.53 0.84 0.06
CA VAL A 36 6.17 -0.58 0.25
C VAL A 36 6.89 -1.44 -0.80
N ASP A 37 6.87 -1.04 -2.07
CA ASP A 37 7.55 -1.75 -3.15
C ASP A 37 9.06 -1.88 -2.93
N LYS A 38 9.71 -0.78 -2.53
CA LYS A 38 11.16 -0.72 -2.32
C LYS A 38 11.59 -1.60 -1.15
N TRP A 39 10.84 -1.56 -0.05
CA TRP A 39 11.32 -2.00 1.26
C TRP A 39 10.65 -3.30 1.75
N ARG A 40 9.57 -3.78 1.11
CA ARG A 40 8.88 -5.02 1.52
C ARG A 40 9.77 -6.26 1.59
N ARG A 41 10.86 -6.33 0.83
CA ARG A 41 11.79 -7.49 0.88
C ARG A 41 12.63 -7.48 2.15
N ALA A 42 13.01 -6.29 2.63
CA ALA A 42 13.82 -6.12 3.83
C ALA A 42 12.96 -6.08 5.11
N HIS A 43 11.73 -5.57 4.99
CA HIS A 43 10.78 -5.42 6.07
C HIS A 43 9.47 -6.12 5.69
N ALA A 44 9.50 -7.46 5.62
CA ALA A 44 8.39 -8.28 5.15
C ALA A 44 7.15 -8.08 6.02
N SER A 45 6.25 -7.20 5.56
CA SER A 45 4.97 -6.86 6.20
C SER A 45 5.06 -6.17 7.57
N ASP A 46 6.23 -5.67 7.97
CA ASP A 46 6.37 -4.81 9.14
C ASP A 46 5.92 -3.39 8.80
N VAL A 47 4.67 -3.08 9.19
CA VAL A 47 4.05 -1.77 8.93
C VAL A 47 4.81 -0.64 9.59
N ASP A 48 5.40 -0.88 10.77
CA ASP A 48 6.05 0.15 11.57
C ASP A 48 7.37 0.55 10.90
N ALA A 49 8.17 -0.44 10.54
CA ALA A 49 9.42 -0.22 9.81
C ALA A 49 9.16 0.45 8.45
N LEU A 50 8.13 0.02 7.73
CA LEU A 50 7.75 0.63 6.45
C LEU A 50 7.27 2.08 6.61
N TYR A 51 6.56 2.39 7.70
CA TYR A 51 6.08 3.74 7.99
C TYR A 51 7.23 4.69 8.33
N VAL A 52 8.24 4.23 9.08
CA VAL A 52 9.47 5.00 9.31
C VAL A 52 10.17 5.30 7.99
N ARG A 53 10.28 4.31 7.09
CA ARG A 53 10.84 4.53 5.74
C ARG A 53 10.05 5.54 4.92
N LEU A 54 8.72 5.58 5.08
CA LEU A 54 7.89 6.58 4.41
C LEU A 54 8.27 8.00 4.84
N PHE A 55 8.40 8.23 6.15
CA PHE A 55 8.82 9.54 6.67
C PHE A 55 10.17 9.98 6.13
N GLU A 56 11.16 9.09 6.13
CA GLU A 56 12.50 9.38 5.62
C GLU A 56 12.46 9.78 4.13
N GLU A 57 11.74 9.02 3.31
CA GLU A 57 11.64 9.28 1.88
C GLU A 57 10.89 10.59 1.60
N ILE A 58 9.82 10.88 2.36
CA ILE A 58 9.09 12.16 2.24
C ILE A 58 10.02 13.31 2.63
N ALA A 59 10.77 13.20 3.73
CA ALA A 59 11.70 14.24 4.17
C ALA A 59 12.76 14.54 3.09
N VAL A 60 13.32 13.50 2.47
CA VAL A 60 14.25 13.64 1.35
C VAL A 60 13.59 14.31 0.15
N TRP A 61 12.35 13.93 -0.18
CA TRP A 61 11.63 14.54 -1.31
C TRP A 61 11.28 16.01 -1.05
N VAL A 62 10.83 16.36 0.15
CA VAL A 62 10.53 17.73 0.58
C VAL A 62 11.80 18.58 0.49
N ALA A 63 12.92 18.09 1.03
CA ALA A 63 14.20 18.79 0.97
C ALA A 63 14.66 19.01 -0.49
N ARG A 64 14.43 18.04 -1.38
CA ARG A 64 14.81 18.13 -2.79
C ARG A 64 13.93 19.09 -3.60
N THR A 65 12.64 19.16 -3.29
CA THR A 65 11.66 19.85 -4.14
C THR A 65 11.12 21.14 -3.56
N GLY A 66 11.33 21.40 -2.26
CA GLY A 66 10.74 22.51 -1.52
C GLY A 66 9.22 22.41 -1.34
N ARG A 67 8.61 21.30 -1.76
CA ARG A 67 7.16 21.10 -1.69
C ARG A 67 6.80 20.28 -0.46
N HIS A 68 5.67 20.60 0.15
CA HIS A 68 5.12 19.81 1.25
C HIS A 68 4.26 18.67 0.70
N LEU A 69 4.37 17.49 1.30
CA LEU A 69 3.48 16.36 1.03
C LEU A 69 2.77 16.01 2.34
N PRO A 70 1.44 15.84 2.35
CA PRO A 70 0.75 15.37 3.55
C PRO A 70 1.28 13.97 3.91
N ILE A 71 1.64 13.81 5.18
CA ILE A 71 2.10 12.52 5.69
C ILE A 71 0.86 11.80 6.25
N PRO A 72 0.51 10.61 5.74
CA PRO A 72 -0.61 9.85 6.27
C PRO A 72 -0.32 9.45 7.71
N THR A 73 -1.37 9.25 8.51
CA THR A 73 -1.28 8.55 9.78
C THR A 73 -0.81 7.10 9.57
N LYS A 74 -0.37 6.46 10.65
CA LYS A 74 0.09 5.07 10.59
C LYS A 74 -1.05 4.13 10.20
N GLU A 75 -2.25 4.41 10.67
CA GLU A 75 -3.47 3.66 10.37
C GLU A 75 -3.82 3.76 8.88
N GLU A 76 -3.77 4.95 8.31
CA GLU A 76 -3.98 5.18 6.87
C GLU A 76 -2.91 4.46 6.05
N PHE A 77 -1.65 4.52 6.47
CA PHE A 77 -0.57 3.81 5.79
C PHE A 77 -0.73 2.28 5.87
N ALA A 78 -1.19 1.75 7.00
CA ALA A 78 -1.47 0.32 7.16
C ALA A 78 -2.55 -0.16 6.18
N VAL A 79 -3.54 0.68 5.87
CA VAL A 79 -4.51 0.41 4.80
C VAL A 79 -3.79 0.34 3.45
N THR A 80 -2.91 1.27 3.13
CA THR A 80 -2.12 1.24 1.89
C THR A 80 -1.27 -0.01 1.75
N VAL A 81 -0.63 -0.50 2.82
CA VAL A 81 0.13 -1.77 2.81
C VAL A 81 -0.77 -2.94 2.42
N LYS A 82 -2.01 -2.98 2.94
CA LYS A 82 -3.00 -4.01 2.57
C LYS A 82 -3.46 -3.88 1.11
N LEU A 83 -3.59 -2.65 0.60
CA LEU A 83 -3.96 -2.36 -0.79
C LEU A 83 -2.84 -2.65 -1.79
N TYR A 84 -1.58 -2.63 -1.35
CA TYR A 84 -0.43 -2.86 -2.21
C TYR A 84 -0.37 -4.32 -2.71
N LEU A 85 -0.65 -5.30 -1.86
CA LEU A 85 -0.56 -6.73 -2.24
C LEU A 85 -1.44 -7.06 -3.45
N PRO A 86 -2.72 -6.68 -3.47
CA PRO A 86 -3.58 -6.94 -4.61
C PRO A 86 -3.20 -6.17 -5.87
N MET A 87 -2.64 -4.95 -5.73
CA MET A 87 -2.08 -4.20 -6.85
C MET A 87 -0.96 -4.99 -7.53
N VAL A 88 0.00 -5.52 -6.76
CA VAL A 88 1.11 -6.33 -7.29
C VAL A 88 0.63 -7.64 -7.92
N LEU A 89 -0.47 -8.19 -7.42
CA LEU A 89 -1.08 -9.40 -7.97
C LEU A 89 -2.01 -9.13 -9.17
N GLY A 90 -2.16 -7.86 -9.59
CA GLY A 90 -3.05 -7.49 -10.70
C GLY A 90 -4.54 -7.73 -10.41
N VAL A 91 -4.94 -7.83 -9.14
CA VAL A 91 -6.32 -8.12 -8.73
C VAL A 91 -7.12 -6.83 -8.65
N SER A 92 -8.16 -6.66 -9.48
CA SER A 92 -9.04 -5.47 -9.48
C SER A 92 -9.53 -5.05 -8.09
N TRP A 93 -9.42 -3.76 -7.74
CA TRP A 93 -9.94 -3.20 -6.49
C TRP A 93 -11.45 -3.38 -6.33
N GLN A 94 -12.20 -3.33 -7.44
CA GLN A 94 -13.63 -3.62 -7.41
C GLN A 94 -13.90 -5.06 -6.96
N ARG A 95 -13.05 -6.01 -7.35
CA ARG A 95 -13.17 -7.40 -6.86
C ARG A 95 -12.89 -7.49 -5.36
N LEU A 96 -11.91 -6.75 -4.86
CA LEU A 96 -11.54 -6.75 -3.43
C LEU A 96 -12.60 -6.09 -2.55
N ARG A 97 -13.18 -4.98 -3.03
CA ARG A 97 -14.32 -4.33 -2.36
C ARG A 97 -15.57 -5.22 -2.32
N ASN A 98 -15.71 -6.10 -3.32
CA ASN A 98 -16.80 -7.07 -3.41
C ASN A 98 -16.46 -8.42 -2.75
N LEU A 99 -15.28 -8.58 -2.15
CA LEU A 99 -14.99 -9.78 -1.38
C LEU A 99 -15.87 -9.78 -0.12
N PRO A 100 -16.46 -10.93 0.24
CA PRO A 100 -17.11 -11.05 1.52
C PRO A 100 -16.10 -10.70 2.63
N PRO A 101 -16.55 -10.08 3.73
CA PRO A 101 -15.68 -9.79 4.86
C PRO A 101 -14.95 -11.08 5.28
N PRO A 102 -13.70 -10.98 5.75
CA PRO A 102 -12.98 -12.14 6.23
C PRO A 102 -13.83 -12.82 7.31
N PRO A 103 -13.88 -14.16 7.32
CA PRO A 103 -14.70 -14.88 8.27
C PRO A 103 -14.27 -14.51 9.70
N SER A 104 -15.25 -14.35 10.58
CA SER A 104 -14.97 -14.05 11.98
C SER A 104 -14.13 -15.17 12.60
N LEU A 105 -13.39 -14.85 13.67
CA LEU A 105 -12.64 -15.87 14.42
C LEU A 105 -13.55 -17.01 14.90
N GLU A 106 -14.82 -16.73 15.17
CA GLU A 106 -15.82 -17.76 15.50
C GLU A 106 -16.18 -18.65 14.31
N GLU A 107 -16.34 -18.08 13.12
CA GLU A 107 -16.61 -18.83 11.88
C GLU A 107 -15.43 -19.73 11.50
N VAL A 108 -14.19 -19.25 11.69
CA VAL A 108 -12.98 -20.05 11.46
C VAL A 108 -12.92 -21.21 12.47
N ARG A 109 -13.18 -20.95 13.75
CA ARG A 109 -13.23 -21.99 14.80
C ARG A 109 -14.36 -23.01 14.57
N ALA A 110 -15.51 -22.57 14.10
CA ALA A 110 -16.65 -23.44 13.79
C ALA A 110 -16.36 -24.36 12.58
N ARG A 111 -15.67 -23.84 11.56
CA ARG A 111 -15.23 -24.64 10.40
C ARG A 111 -14.20 -25.70 10.77
N LEU A 112 -13.24 -25.36 11.65
CA LEU A 112 -12.26 -26.33 12.17
C LEU A 112 -12.93 -27.45 12.99
N LYS A 113 -14.02 -27.17 13.69
CA LYS A 113 -14.79 -28.18 14.45
C LYS A 113 -15.65 -29.09 13.55
N ARG A 114 -16.14 -28.62 12.40
CA ARG A 114 -16.95 -29.43 11.46
C ARG A 114 -16.13 -30.37 10.58
N SER A 115 -14.81 -30.21 10.55
CA SER A 115 -13.90 -31.04 9.75
C SER A 115 -13.32 -32.22 10.53
N ARG A 116 -13.87 -32.54 11.71
CA ARG A 116 -13.53 -33.68 12.57
C ARG A 116 -14.71 -34.61 12.71
#